data_AF-A0A2N0VF57-F1
#
_entry.id   AF-A0A2N0VF57-F1
#
_cell.length_a   1.000
_cell.length_b   1.000
_cell.length_c   1.000
_cell.angle_alpha   90.00
_cell.angle_beta   90.00
_cell.angle_gamma   90.00
#
_symmetry.space_group_name_H-M   'P 1'
#
loop_
_entity.id
_entity.type
_entity.pdbx_description
1 polymer ?
#
loop_
_entity_poly.entity_id
_entity_poly.type
_entity_poly.pdbx_seq_one_letter_code
_entity_poly.pdbx_strand_id
1 'polypeptide(L)'
;MAKINPDDLIEFTAAAAAATLTTSRKFIRNYNYYKKRAGQSEIIFKTDLLELCHKIRLDLFGLQNLLEDETKHRSPFIVTLASQINDAFEELHRKILFYDPDLIDQSIPLIDHQRTFWSQYTDENFYGPQLGNDIEHSISSEVIELETSIRKLPSSAEL
;
A
#
# COMPACT_ATOMS: atom_id res chain seq x y z
N MET A 1 -8.47 -0.69 39.78
CA MET A 1 -8.45 -1.04 38.34
C MET A 1 -9.39 -0.08 37.65
N ALA A 2 -8.89 0.77 36.75
CA ALA A 2 -9.75 1.66 35.96
C ALA A 2 -10.75 0.79 35.19
N LYS A 3 -12.05 1.07 35.32
CA LYS A 3 -13.08 0.43 34.49
C LYS A 3 -12.92 1.01 33.09
N ILE A 4 -12.35 0.22 32.18
CA ILE A 4 -12.33 0.55 30.76
C ILE A 4 -13.79 0.53 30.28
N ASN A 5 -14.20 1.57 29.56
CA ASN A 5 -15.55 1.63 29.02
C ASN A 5 -15.72 0.49 28.00
N PRO A 6 -16.87 -0.21 27.93
CA PRO A 6 -17.04 -1.34 27.01
C PRO A 6 -16.77 -0.98 25.54
N ASP A 7 -17.10 0.25 25.13
CA ASP A 7 -16.86 0.75 23.79
C ASP A 7 -15.36 0.92 23.50
N ASP A 8 -14.59 1.49 24.45
CA ASP A 8 -13.14 1.62 24.36
C ASP A 8 -12.45 0.23 24.29
N LEU A 9 -13.00 -0.77 24.97
CA LEU A 9 -12.49 -2.14 24.93
C LEU A 9 -12.71 -2.79 23.54
N ILE A 10 -13.87 -2.56 22.93
CA ILE A 10 -14.18 -3.05 21.58
C ILE A 10 -13.28 -2.39 20.55
N GLU A 11 -13.09 -1.08 20.63
CA GLU A 11 -12.21 -0.35 19.72
C GLU A 11 -10.74 -0.79 19.88
N PHE A 12 -10.28 -0.96 21.11
CA PHE A 12 -8.93 -1.46 21.40
C PHE A 12 -8.73 -2.88 20.86
N THR A 13 -9.69 -3.79 21.08
CA THR A 13 -9.59 -5.16 20.58
C THR A 13 -9.64 -5.22 19.05
N ALA A 14 -10.47 -4.39 18.41
CA ALA A 14 -10.49 -4.24 16.96
C ALA A 14 -9.14 -3.72 16.43
N ALA A 15 -8.55 -2.71 17.08
CA ALA A 15 -7.24 -2.17 16.72
C ALA A 15 -6.13 -3.19 16.87
N ALA A 16 -6.10 -3.91 18.00
CA ALA A 16 -5.11 -4.96 18.27
C ALA A 16 -5.23 -6.11 17.25
N ALA A 17 -6.45 -6.53 16.91
CA ALA A 17 -6.70 -7.55 15.89
C ALA A 17 -6.24 -7.07 14.50
N ALA A 18 -6.57 -5.84 14.13
CA ALA A 18 -6.16 -5.25 12.85
C ALA A 18 -4.63 -5.13 12.74
N ALA A 19 -3.95 -4.64 13.79
CA ALA A 19 -2.50 -4.56 13.85
C ALA A 19 -1.83 -5.93 13.77
N THR A 20 -2.38 -6.93 14.48
CA THR A 20 -1.88 -8.31 14.47
C THR A 20 -2.01 -8.94 13.08
N LEU A 21 -3.16 -8.79 12.43
CA LEU A 21 -3.40 -9.30 11.08
C LEU A 21 -2.47 -8.65 10.05
N THR A 22 -2.32 -7.33 10.12
CA THR A 22 -1.42 -6.56 9.23
C THR A 22 0.03 -7.01 9.41
N THR A 23 0.51 -7.09 10.64
CA THR A 23 1.88 -7.52 10.96
C THR A 23 2.12 -8.97 10.52
N SER A 24 1.16 -9.86 10.76
CA SER A 24 1.26 -11.28 10.37
C SER A 24 1.37 -11.42 8.85
N ARG A 25 0.57 -10.67 8.09
CA ARG A 25 0.64 -10.64 6.61
C ARG A 25 2.00 -10.15 6.13
N LYS A 26 2.53 -9.07 6.71
CA LYS A 26 3.85 -8.53 6.38
C LYS A 26 4.97 -9.54 6.67
N PHE A 27 4.89 -10.24 7.81
CA PHE A 27 5.83 -11.30 8.16
C PHE A 27 5.79 -12.45 7.15
N ILE A 28 4.60 -12.95 6.81
CA ILE A 28 4.43 -14.02 5.82
C ILE A 28 5.01 -13.61 4.45
N ARG A 29 4.73 -12.38 4.00
CA ARG A 29 5.29 -11.84 2.75
C ARG A 29 6.81 -11.87 2.77
N ASN A 30 7.42 -11.29 3.79
CA ASN A 30 8.87 -11.18 3.90
C ASN A 30 9.52 -12.57 4.02
N TYR A 31 8.93 -13.47 4.82
CA TYR A 31 9.37 -14.85 4.92
C TYR A 31 9.37 -15.56 3.57
N ASN A 32 8.26 -15.46 2.82
CA ASN A 32 8.14 -16.06 1.49
C ASN A 32 9.19 -15.51 0.52
N TYR A 33 9.43 -14.21 0.56
CA TYR A 33 10.45 -13.55 -0.26
C TYR A 33 11.86 -14.10 0.03
N TYR A 34 12.29 -14.11 1.30
CA TYR A 34 13.61 -14.60 1.66
C TYR A 34 13.77 -16.10 1.45
N LYS A 35 12.70 -16.89 1.67
CA LYS A 35 12.71 -18.33 1.42
C LYS A 35 12.85 -18.66 -0.06
N LYS A 36 12.14 -17.96 -0.96
CA LYS A 36 12.20 -18.17 -2.41
C LYS A 36 13.58 -17.81 -3.01
N ARG A 37 14.27 -16.82 -2.42
CA ARG A 37 15.62 -16.40 -2.87
C ARG A 37 16.74 -17.40 -2.59
N ALA A 38 16.49 -18.48 -1.85
CA ALA A 38 17.48 -19.53 -1.59
C ALA A 38 17.70 -20.48 -2.80
N GLY A 39 17.82 -19.94 -4.02
CA GLY A 39 18.28 -20.70 -5.20
C GLY A 39 17.49 -20.57 -6.51
N GLN A 40 16.55 -19.62 -6.67
CA GLN A 40 15.78 -19.44 -7.91
C GLN A 40 15.81 -17.99 -8.41
N SER A 41 16.03 -17.79 -9.72
CA SER A 41 15.77 -16.49 -10.37
C SER A 41 14.28 -16.17 -10.29
N GLU A 42 13.94 -15.00 -9.74
CA GLU A 42 12.57 -14.52 -9.61
C GLU A 42 12.12 -13.95 -10.96
N ILE A 43 11.22 -14.65 -11.66
CA ILE A 43 10.56 -14.11 -12.86
C ILE A 43 9.47 -13.15 -12.40
N ILE A 44 9.63 -11.86 -12.72
CA ILE A 44 8.62 -10.85 -12.45
C ILE A 44 7.75 -10.69 -13.69
N PHE A 45 6.45 -10.94 -13.55
CA PHE A 45 5.50 -10.73 -14.63
C PHE A 45 4.91 -9.32 -14.58
N LYS A 46 4.68 -8.74 -15.76
CA LYS A 46 3.96 -7.46 -15.89
C LYS A 46 2.57 -7.53 -15.26
N THR A 47 1.91 -8.69 -15.34
CA THR A 47 0.60 -8.92 -14.72
C THR A 47 0.64 -8.68 -13.22
N ASP A 48 1.70 -9.11 -12.53
CA ASP A 48 1.85 -8.89 -11.10
C ASP A 48 1.93 -7.40 -10.75
N LEU A 49 2.63 -6.61 -11.56
CA LEU A 49 2.75 -5.16 -11.37
C LEU A 49 1.39 -4.47 -11.58
N LEU A 50 0.62 -4.91 -12.58
CA LEU A 50 -0.72 -4.39 -12.84
C LEU A 50 -1.72 -4.79 -11.74
N GLU A 51 -1.61 -6.00 -11.20
CA GLU A 51 -2.40 -6.45 -10.05
C GLU A 51 -2.10 -5.60 -8.80
N LEU A 52 -0.84 -5.23 -8.57
CA LEU A 52 -0.47 -4.30 -7.49
C LEU A 52 -1.11 -2.92 -7.71
N CYS A 53 -1.07 -2.38 -8.93
CA CYS A 53 -1.73 -1.10 -9.24
C CYS A 53 -3.25 -1.18 -9.02
N HIS A 54 -3.88 -2.28 -9.46
CA HIS A 54 -5.30 -2.49 -9.25
C HIS A 54 -5.65 -2.56 -7.77
N LYS A 55 -4.86 -3.31 -6.98
CA LYS A 55 -5.03 -3.40 -5.54
C LYS A 55 -4.90 -2.02 -4.87
N ILE A 56 -3.86 -1.26 -5.20
CA ILE A 56 -3.66 0.10 -4.66
C ILE A 56 -4.90 0.96 -4.92
N ARG A 57 -5.45 0.93 -6.14
CA ARG A 57 -6.67 1.69 -6.48
C ARG A 57 -7.88 1.28 -5.65
N LEU A 58 -8.08 -0.02 -5.42
CA LEU A 58 -9.17 -0.51 -4.57
C LEU A 58 -8.99 -0.07 -3.12
N ASP A 59 -7.78 -0.16 -2.60
CA ASP A 59 -7.46 0.25 -1.23
C ASP A 59 -7.61 1.77 -1.05
N LEU A 60 -7.21 2.59 -2.05
CA LEU A 60 -7.43 4.03 -2.08
C LEU A 60 -8.92 4.39 -2.08
N PHE A 61 -9.72 3.72 -2.93
CA PHE A 61 -11.16 3.92 -2.95
C PHE A 61 -11.80 3.52 -1.62
N GLY A 62 -11.37 2.40 -1.02
CA GLY A 62 -11.82 1.97 0.30
C GLY A 62 -11.49 3.01 1.38
N LEU A 63 -10.27 3.56 1.35
CA LEU A 63 -9.82 4.58 2.28
C LEU A 63 -10.62 5.88 2.12
N GLN A 64 -10.85 6.35 0.89
CA GLN A 64 -11.66 7.54 0.63
C GLN A 64 -13.08 7.40 1.22
N ASN A 65 -13.74 6.25 1.00
CA ASN A 65 -15.07 6.01 1.57
C ASN A 65 -15.08 6.01 3.11
N LEU A 66 -13.99 5.59 3.76
CA LEU A 66 -13.87 5.66 5.22
C LEU A 66 -13.61 7.09 5.72
N LEU A 67 -12.89 7.89 4.93
CA LEU A 67 -12.61 9.31 5.23
C LEU A 67 -13.83 10.20 4.95
N GLU A 68 -14.80 9.79 4.16
CA GLU A 68 -16.06 10.53 3.98
C GLU A 68 -17.06 10.26 5.12
N ASP A 69 -16.91 9.14 5.84
CA ASP A 69 -17.78 8.78 6.96
C ASP A 69 -17.20 9.32 8.28
N GLU A 70 -17.71 10.46 8.75
CA GLU A 70 -17.30 11.12 10.00
C GLU A 70 -17.32 10.19 11.23
N THR A 71 -18.16 9.15 11.23
CA THR A 71 -18.23 8.18 12.33
C THR A 71 -17.07 7.19 12.34
N LYS A 72 -16.31 7.10 11.24
CA LYS A 72 -15.21 6.15 11.03
C LYS A 72 -13.83 6.79 10.92
N HIS A 73 -13.71 8.11 11.06
CA HIS A 73 -12.43 8.84 10.99
C HIS A 73 -11.33 8.32 11.93
N ARG A 74 -11.71 7.68 13.04
CA ARG A 74 -10.77 7.08 14.02
C ARG A 74 -10.67 5.56 13.95
N SER A 75 -11.27 4.97 12.91
CA SER A 75 -11.34 3.53 12.77
C SER A 75 -9.95 2.92 12.57
N PRO A 76 -9.60 1.84 13.28
CA PRO A 76 -8.36 1.10 13.05
C PRO A 76 -8.21 0.56 11.61
N PHE A 77 -9.32 0.48 10.87
CA PHE A 77 -9.34 0.09 9.47
C PHE A 77 -8.67 1.11 8.56
N ILE A 78 -8.70 2.41 8.89
CA ILE A 78 -8.04 3.49 8.14
C ILE A 78 -6.53 3.26 8.13
N VAL A 79 -5.94 3.11 9.31
CA VAL A 79 -4.49 2.84 9.47
C VAL A 79 -4.09 1.54 8.79
N THR A 80 -4.96 0.53 8.86
CA THR A 80 -4.73 -0.76 8.20
C THR A 80 -4.72 -0.64 6.68
N LEU A 81 -5.64 0.10 6.07
CA LEU A 81 -5.67 0.32 4.62
C LEU A 81 -4.47 1.16 4.16
N ALA A 82 -4.15 2.24 4.88
CA ALA A 82 -2.99 3.06 4.57
C ALA A 82 -1.68 2.25 4.65
N SER A 83 -1.55 1.36 5.64
CA SER A 83 -0.43 0.40 5.72
C SER A 83 -0.39 -0.54 4.51
N GLN A 84 -1.54 -1.02 4.03
CA GLN A 84 -1.62 -1.92 2.88
C GLN A 84 -1.24 -1.23 1.57
N ILE A 85 -1.65 0.03 1.41
CA ILE A 85 -1.26 0.89 0.28
C ILE A 85 0.27 1.07 0.29
N ASN A 86 0.85 1.47 1.43
CA ASN A 86 2.30 1.62 1.57
C ASN A 86 3.05 0.31 1.24
N ASP A 87 2.59 -0.81 1.79
CA ASP A 87 3.18 -2.12 1.54
C ASP A 87 3.08 -2.55 0.05
N ALA A 88 2.01 -2.16 -0.65
CA ALA A 88 1.83 -2.44 -2.08
C ALA A 88 2.76 -1.57 -2.95
N PHE A 89 2.97 -0.30 -2.60
CA PHE A 89 3.97 0.55 -3.26
C PHE A 89 5.41 0.07 -3.00
N GLU A 90 5.72 -0.39 -1.79
CA GLU A 90 7.02 -1.01 -1.49
C GLU A 90 7.28 -2.25 -2.36
N GLU A 91 6.26 -3.10 -2.52
CA GLU A 91 6.34 -4.29 -3.36
C GLU A 91 6.43 -3.93 -4.85
N LEU A 92 5.69 -2.92 -5.30
CA LEU A 92 5.75 -2.42 -6.68
C LEU A 92 7.16 -1.89 -7.00
N HIS A 93 7.73 -1.08 -6.10
CA HIS A 93 9.10 -0.58 -6.19
C HIS A 93 10.11 -1.74 -6.26
N ARG A 94 9.96 -2.75 -5.41
CA ARG A 94 10.86 -3.91 -5.40
C ARG A 94 10.85 -4.66 -6.74
N LYS A 95 9.65 -4.92 -7.28
CA LYS A 95 9.47 -5.72 -8.49
C LYS A 95 9.84 -4.97 -9.76
N ILE A 96 9.58 -3.67 -9.83
CA ILE A 96 9.86 -2.88 -11.04
C ILE A 96 11.37 -2.76 -11.32
N LEU A 97 12.23 -2.85 -10.29
CA LEU A 97 13.69 -2.80 -10.41
C LEU A 97 14.32 -3.97 -11.17
N PHE A 98 13.55 -5.01 -11.52
CA PHE A 98 14.02 -6.12 -12.35
C PHE A 98 13.98 -5.78 -13.85
N TYR A 99 13.27 -4.72 -14.24
CA TYR A 99 13.17 -4.26 -15.61
C TYR A 99 14.33 -3.34 -15.98
N ASP A 100 14.56 -3.17 -17.28
CA ASP A 100 15.57 -2.26 -17.82
C ASP A 100 15.37 -0.83 -17.27
N PRO A 101 16.42 -0.19 -16.70
CA PRO A 101 16.37 1.17 -16.19
C PRO A 101 15.73 2.18 -17.17
N ASP A 102 16.03 2.06 -18.46
CA ASP A 102 15.53 2.99 -19.48
C ASP A 102 14.01 2.89 -19.66
N LEU A 103 13.42 1.74 -19.34
CA LEU A 103 11.98 1.51 -19.43
C LEU A 103 11.22 1.95 -18.18
N ILE A 104 11.91 2.07 -17.04
CA ILE A 104 11.29 2.36 -15.73
C ILE A 104 11.61 3.77 -15.21
N ASP A 105 12.41 4.56 -15.93
CA ASP A 105 12.83 5.92 -15.57
C ASP A 105 11.65 6.83 -15.17
N GLN A 106 10.52 6.71 -15.86
CA GLN A 106 9.31 7.48 -15.55
C GLN A 106 8.52 6.94 -14.35
N SER A 107 8.64 5.65 -14.05
CA SER A 107 7.83 4.99 -13.01
C SER A 107 8.46 5.11 -11.62
N ILE A 108 9.80 5.06 -11.53
CA ILE A 108 10.51 5.12 -10.24
C ILE A 108 10.20 6.41 -9.45
N PRO A 109 10.27 7.62 -10.03
CA PRO A 109 10.00 8.85 -9.29
C PRO A 109 8.57 8.91 -8.73
N LEU A 110 7.58 8.44 -9.50
CA LEU A 110 6.18 8.36 -9.07
C LEU A 110 6.02 7.38 -7.89
N ILE A 111 6.67 6.21 -7.97
CA ILE A 111 6.63 5.22 -6.88
C ILE A 111 7.30 5.78 -5.63
N ASP A 112 8.45 6.44 -5.75
CA ASP A 112 9.17 7.00 -4.60
C ASP A 112 8.43 8.17 -3.95
N HIS A 113 7.77 9.01 -4.74
CA HIS A 113 6.88 10.04 -4.23
C HIS A 113 5.76 9.42 -3.38
N GLN A 114 5.05 8.42 -3.93
CA GLN A 114 3.99 7.72 -3.23
C GLN A 114 4.49 7.01 -1.97
N ARG A 115 5.64 6.33 -2.03
CA ARG A 115 6.24 5.68 -0.85
C ARG A 115 6.58 6.69 0.24
N THR A 116 7.09 7.86 -0.14
CA THR A 116 7.41 8.93 0.82
C THR A 116 6.14 9.44 1.48
N PHE A 117 5.10 9.71 0.69
CA PHE A 117 3.79 10.13 1.19
C PHE A 117 3.19 9.09 2.16
N TRP A 118 3.06 7.84 1.71
CA TRP A 118 2.44 6.77 2.49
C TRP A 118 3.28 6.28 3.66
N SER A 119 4.58 6.60 3.74
CA SER A 119 5.42 6.25 4.90
C SER A 119 4.94 6.91 6.21
N GLN A 120 4.17 7.99 6.11
CA GLN A 120 3.66 8.76 7.23
C GLN A 120 2.34 8.21 7.79
N TYR A 121 1.83 7.08 7.29
CA TYR A 121 0.53 6.51 7.67
C TYR A 121 0.34 6.23 9.17
N THR A 122 1.41 6.19 9.97
CA THR A 122 1.32 6.02 11.42
C THR A 122 1.17 7.33 12.18
N ASP A 123 1.37 8.48 11.52
CA ASP A 123 1.16 9.80 12.09
C ASP A 123 -0.33 10.14 12.13
N GLU A 124 -0.82 10.67 13.24
CA GLU A 124 -2.20 11.13 13.37
C GLU A 124 -2.49 12.31 12.44
N ASN A 125 -1.50 13.19 12.23
CA ASN A 125 -1.64 14.37 11.36
C ASN A 125 -1.76 14.02 9.87
N PHE A 126 -1.38 12.80 9.49
CA PHE A 126 -1.51 12.31 8.12
C PHE A 126 -2.97 12.23 7.67
N TYR A 127 -3.89 11.94 8.59
CA TYR A 127 -5.32 11.78 8.32
C TYR A 127 -6.10 13.10 8.39
N GLY A 128 -5.42 14.22 8.12
CA GLY A 128 -6.04 15.54 8.09
C GLY A 128 -7.08 15.69 6.96
N PRO A 129 -7.87 16.78 6.98
CA PRO A 129 -8.94 17.03 6.00
C PRO A 129 -8.48 17.03 4.54
N GLN A 130 -7.20 17.33 4.29
CA GLN A 130 -6.60 17.36 2.96
C GLN A 130 -6.42 15.97 2.34
N LEU A 131 -6.30 14.90 3.14
CA LEU A 131 -5.97 13.57 2.63
C LEU A 131 -6.99 13.05 1.61
N GLY A 132 -8.28 13.27 1.83
CA GLY A 132 -9.32 12.86 0.88
C GLY A 132 -9.16 13.54 -0.49
N ASN A 133 -8.86 14.84 -0.48
CA ASN A 133 -8.63 15.62 -1.69
C ASN A 133 -7.33 15.21 -2.40
N ASP A 134 -6.27 14.92 -1.64
CA ASP A 134 -5.00 14.43 -2.18
C ASP A 134 -5.18 13.04 -2.83
N ILE A 135 -5.98 12.16 -2.21
CA ILE A 135 -6.36 10.86 -2.77
C ILE A 135 -7.09 11.02 -4.11
N GLU A 136 -8.09 11.89 -4.17
CA GLU A 136 -8.93 12.06 -5.35
C GLU A 136 -8.15 12.64 -6.54
N HIS A 137 -7.30 13.64 -6.30
CA HIS A 137 -6.72 14.43 -7.39
C HIS A 137 -5.25 14.14 -7.71
N SER A 138 -4.41 13.82 -6.72
CA SER A 138 -2.97 13.60 -6.94
C SER A 138 -2.62 12.11 -6.90
N ILE A 139 -3.02 11.41 -5.84
CA ILE A 139 -2.55 10.04 -5.63
C ILE A 139 -3.19 9.08 -6.63
N SER A 140 -4.49 9.21 -6.88
CA SER A 140 -5.17 8.37 -7.86
C SER A 140 -4.67 8.59 -9.29
N SER A 141 -4.31 9.84 -9.64
CA SER A 141 -3.78 10.17 -10.97
C SER A 141 -2.38 9.58 -11.17
N GLU A 142 -1.50 9.70 -10.18
CA GLU A 142 -0.15 9.08 -10.22
C GLU A 142 -0.22 7.55 -10.36
N VAL A 143 -1.19 6.89 -9.72
CA VAL A 143 -1.39 5.44 -9.87
C VAL A 143 -1.85 5.07 -11.29
N ILE A 144 -2.67 5.90 -11.94
CA ILE A 144 -3.08 5.70 -13.34
C ILE A 144 -1.89 5.90 -14.30
N GLU A 145 -1.05 6.90 -14.03
CA GLU A 145 0.18 7.14 -14.79
C GLU A 145 1.15 5.96 -14.65
N LEU A 146 1.32 5.42 -13.43
CA LEU A 146 2.08 4.22 -13.17
C LEU A 146 1.54 3.02 -13.94
N GLU A 147 0.23 2.79 -13.90
CA GLU A 147 -0.41 1.69 -14.64
C GLU A 147 -0.14 1.82 -16.15
N THR A 148 -0.21 3.04 -16.68
CA THR A 148 0.06 3.33 -18.09
C THR A 148 1.52 3.06 -18.47
N SER A 149 2.46 3.42 -17.60
CA SER A 149 3.89 3.15 -17.80
C SER A 149 4.18 1.65 -17.72
N ILE A 150 3.63 0.95 -16.73
CA ILE A 150 3.80 -0.50 -16.55
C ILE A 150 3.24 -1.28 -17.75
N ARG A 151 2.13 -0.83 -18.36
CA ARG A 151 1.58 -1.48 -19.57
C ARG A 151 2.58 -1.56 -20.72
N LYS A 152 3.50 -0.60 -20.82
CA LYS A 152 4.56 -0.52 -21.85
C LYS A 152 5.73 -1.47 -21.59
N LEU A 153 5.85 -2.02 -20.38
CA LEU A 153 6.92 -2.95 -20.02
C LEU A 153 6.79 -4.29 -20.78
N PRO A 154 7.90 -5.03 -20.96
CA PRO A 154 7.88 -6.39 -21.47
C PRO A 154 7.03 -7.30 -20.57
N SER A 155 6.58 -8.45 -21.11
CA SER A 155 5.68 -9.37 -20.40
C SER A 155 6.27 -9.90 -19.09
N SER A 156 7.59 -10.06 -19.04
CA SER A 156 8.33 -10.52 -17.88
C SER A 156 9.74 -9.91 -17.86
N ALA A 157 10.33 -9.91 -16.67
CA ALA A 157 11.73 -9.60 -16.45
C ALA A 157 12.37 -10.65 -15.53
N GLU A 158 13.64 -10.95 -15.75
CA GLU A 158 14.44 -11.90 -14.97
C GLU A 158 15.79 -11.25 -14.64
N LEU A 159 16.31 -11.51 -13.44
CA LEU A 159 17.71 -11.26 -13.07
C LEU A 159 18.56 -12.50 -13.33
#